data_AF-A0A966Y944-F1
#
_entry.id   AF-A0A966Y944-F1
#
_cell.length_a   1.000
_cell.length_b   1.000
_cell.length_c   1.000
_cell.angle_alpha   90.00
_cell.angle_beta   90.00
_cell.angle_gamma   90.00
#
_symmetry.space_group_name_H-M   'P 1'
#
loop_
_entity.id
_entity.type
_entity.pdbx_description
1 polymer ?
#
loop_
_entity_poly.entity_id
_entity_poly.type
_entity_poly.pdbx_seq_one_letter_code
_entity_poly.pdbx_strand_id
1 'polypeptide(L)'
;YINELTEVIGKSESLLYRRGNFNGSWDDLICQALIEEREADISMSPGVRWGPSILPGQDITREDIWNVTSMTYGKAYRTEMTGEFIHVILEDVADNLFNVDPYYQQGGDMVRIGGMGYRIDINQPQGSRISELTLLKTGERIDPAKNYVVAGWASVNEGTEGPQIWDVVEDYIRKQGTVSVAPNNSVKVVGA
;
A
#
# COMPACT_ATOMS: atom_id res chain seq x y z
N TYR A 1 -16.64 -22.10 -7.66
CA TYR A 1 -16.33 -20.66 -7.57
C TYR A 1 -17.46 -19.77 -7.11
N ILE A 2 -18.72 -19.83 -7.59
CA ILE A 2 -19.74 -18.83 -7.13
C ILE A 2 -19.86 -18.78 -5.59
N ASN A 3 -19.97 -19.94 -4.93
CA ASN A 3 -20.04 -20.02 -3.47
C ASN A 3 -18.76 -19.52 -2.77
N GLU A 4 -17.61 -19.62 -3.42
CA GLU A 4 -16.34 -19.15 -2.86
C GLU A 4 -16.23 -17.63 -3.00
N LEU A 5 -16.61 -17.09 -4.16
CA LEU A 5 -16.54 -15.67 -4.50
C LEU A 5 -17.50 -14.83 -3.66
N THR A 6 -18.72 -15.34 -3.41
CA THR A 6 -19.75 -14.63 -2.66
C THR A 6 -19.66 -14.82 -1.14
N GLU A 7 -18.63 -15.52 -0.65
CA GLU A 7 -18.39 -15.63 0.80
C GLU A 7 -18.17 -14.24 1.40
N VAL A 8 -18.99 -13.88 2.38
CA VAL A 8 -18.84 -12.64 3.14
C VAL A 8 -17.71 -12.83 4.16
N ILE A 9 -16.66 -12.02 4.01
CA ILE A 9 -15.46 -12.08 4.85
C ILE A 9 -15.57 -11.11 6.03
N GLY A 10 -16.25 -9.99 5.83
CA GLY A 10 -16.52 -8.99 6.86
C GLY A 10 -17.40 -7.88 6.33
N LYS A 11 -17.45 -6.76 7.04
CA LYS A 11 -18.27 -5.58 6.70
C LYS A 11 -17.44 -4.31 6.76
N SER A 12 -17.72 -3.34 5.89
CA SER A 12 -17.07 -2.02 5.97
C SER A 12 -17.97 -0.97 6.58
N GLU A 13 -17.45 -0.15 7.49
CA GLU A 13 -18.10 1.09 7.94
C GLU A 13 -17.64 2.33 7.15
N SER A 14 -16.49 2.24 6.48
CA SER A 14 -15.93 3.32 5.67
C SER A 14 -16.22 3.08 4.18
N LEU A 15 -16.11 4.14 3.38
CA LEU A 15 -15.99 3.97 1.93
C LEU A 15 -14.62 3.36 1.65
N LEU A 16 -14.55 2.19 1.01
CA LEU A 16 -13.31 1.62 0.49
C LEU A 16 -13.22 1.90 -1.01
N TYR A 17 -12.17 2.60 -1.44
CA TYR A 17 -11.90 2.85 -2.86
C TYR A 17 -10.41 2.65 -3.16
N ARG A 18 -10.12 2.30 -4.42
CA ARG A 18 -8.76 1.96 -4.86
C ARG A 18 -7.98 3.10 -5.50
N ARG A 19 -8.62 3.88 -6.37
CA ARG A 19 -7.93 4.89 -7.20
C ARG A 19 -7.57 6.15 -6.40
N GLY A 20 -6.31 6.54 -6.51
CA GLY A 20 -5.76 7.82 -6.06
C GLY A 20 -4.27 7.89 -6.39
N ASN A 21 -3.73 9.09 -6.61
CA ASN A 21 -2.31 9.24 -6.99
C ASN A 21 -1.36 8.79 -5.87
N PHE A 22 -1.74 9.04 -4.62
CA PHE A 22 -0.95 8.73 -3.43
C PHE A 22 -1.54 7.61 -2.60
N ASN A 23 -2.87 7.52 -2.54
CA ASN A 23 -3.54 6.55 -1.70
C ASN A 23 -5.02 6.35 -2.04
N GLY A 24 -5.59 5.25 -1.56
CA GLY A 24 -7.02 4.98 -1.45
C GLY A 24 -7.33 4.20 -0.18
N SER A 25 -8.57 4.23 0.31
CA SER A 25 -8.90 3.57 1.59
C SER A 25 -8.85 2.03 1.54
N TRP A 26 -8.91 1.43 0.35
CA TRP A 26 -8.55 0.01 0.20
C TRP A 26 -7.06 -0.23 0.46
N ASP A 27 -6.19 0.68 0.01
CA ASP A 27 -4.76 0.55 0.23
C ASP A 27 -4.40 0.72 1.71
N ASP A 28 -5.09 1.60 2.42
CA ASP A 28 -4.95 1.74 3.87
C ASP A 28 -5.24 0.42 4.58
N LEU A 29 -6.35 -0.24 4.23
CA LEU A 29 -6.74 -1.53 4.78
C LEU A 29 -5.73 -2.63 4.45
N ILE A 30 -5.26 -2.70 3.19
CA ILE A 30 -4.25 -3.67 2.74
C ILE A 30 -2.93 -3.44 3.49
N CYS A 31 -2.52 -2.19 3.66
CA CYS A 31 -1.32 -1.82 4.40
C CYS A 31 -1.40 -2.21 5.88
N GLN A 32 -2.55 -1.97 6.52
CA GLN A 32 -2.80 -2.41 7.90
C GLN A 32 -2.73 -3.94 8.02
N ALA A 33 -3.37 -4.67 7.12
CA ALA A 33 -3.31 -6.13 7.07
C ALA A 33 -1.87 -6.65 6.92
N LEU A 34 -1.08 -6.04 6.03
CA LEU A 34 0.34 -6.37 5.88
C LEU A 34 1.15 -6.10 7.16
N ILE A 35 0.94 -4.98 7.82
CA ILE A 35 1.65 -4.63 9.06
C ILE A 35 1.32 -5.62 10.17
N GLU A 36 0.05 -5.92 10.40
CA GLU A 36 -0.40 -6.77 11.50
C GLU A 36 -0.10 -8.24 11.25
N GLU A 37 -0.48 -8.79 10.09
CA GLU A 37 -0.37 -10.24 9.82
C GLU A 37 1.05 -10.66 9.38
N ARG A 38 1.90 -9.69 9.00
CA ARG A 38 3.32 -9.94 8.66
C ARG A 38 4.29 -9.34 9.68
N GLU A 39 3.81 -8.78 10.78
CA GLU A 39 4.64 -8.19 11.85
C GLU A 39 5.74 -7.26 11.29
N ALA A 40 5.32 -6.27 10.49
CA ALA A 40 6.21 -5.34 9.81
C ALA A 40 6.16 -3.93 10.42
N ASP A 41 7.25 -3.18 10.27
CA ASP A 41 7.31 -1.77 10.67
C ASP A 41 6.60 -0.88 9.64
N ILE A 42 6.78 -1.23 8.36
CA ILE A 42 6.33 -0.47 7.19
C ILE A 42 5.70 -1.44 6.20
N SER A 43 4.65 -1.01 5.50
CA SER A 43 4.09 -1.77 4.39
C SER A 43 4.17 -1.03 3.07
N MET A 44 4.31 -1.77 1.98
CA MET A 44 4.30 -1.27 0.60
C MET A 44 3.24 -2.01 -0.23
N SER A 45 2.24 -1.28 -0.71
CA SER A 45 1.20 -1.80 -1.62
C SER A 45 1.32 -1.11 -3.00
N PRO A 46 1.28 -1.85 -4.12
CA PRO A 46 1.48 -1.29 -5.45
C PRO A 46 0.38 -0.31 -5.81
N GLY A 47 0.72 0.70 -6.61
CA GLY A 47 -0.20 1.76 -6.99
C GLY A 47 -1.13 1.44 -8.16
N VAL A 48 -1.81 0.29 -8.12
CA VAL A 48 -2.68 -0.14 -9.23
C VAL A 48 -4.00 0.61 -9.27
N ARG A 49 -4.57 0.69 -10.47
CA ARG A 49 -5.78 1.49 -10.77
C ARG A 49 -7.07 0.68 -10.84
N TRP A 50 -7.00 -0.64 -10.75
CA TRP A 50 -8.13 -1.56 -10.88
C TRP A 50 -8.65 -2.01 -9.51
N GLY A 51 -9.96 -2.23 -9.40
CA GLY A 51 -10.61 -2.76 -8.22
C GLY A 51 -11.92 -2.05 -7.87
N PRO A 52 -12.83 -2.70 -7.12
CA PRO A 52 -14.14 -2.18 -6.78
C PRO A 52 -14.08 -1.07 -5.73
N SER A 53 -15.24 -0.44 -5.51
CA SER A 53 -15.47 0.38 -4.33
C SER A 53 -16.54 -0.27 -3.46
N ILE A 54 -16.37 -0.21 -2.14
CA ILE A 54 -17.30 -0.75 -1.14
C ILE A 54 -17.90 0.41 -0.37
N LEU A 55 -19.23 0.47 -0.31
CA LEU A 55 -19.94 1.54 0.39
C LEU A 55 -19.95 1.31 1.91
N PRO A 56 -20.05 2.38 2.71
CA PRO A 56 -20.33 2.26 4.14
C PRO A 56 -21.55 1.37 4.42
N GLY A 57 -21.38 0.39 5.30
CA GLY A 57 -22.40 -0.57 5.68
C GLY A 57 -22.56 -1.77 4.73
N GLN A 58 -21.78 -1.86 3.66
CA GLN A 58 -21.78 -2.98 2.73
C GLN A 58 -20.89 -4.13 3.25
N ASP A 59 -21.31 -5.36 2.96
CA ASP A 59 -20.49 -6.55 3.19
C ASP A 59 -19.30 -6.57 2.22
N ILE A 60 -18.16 -7.06 2.69
CA ILE A 60 -16.95 -7.32 1.91
C ILE A 60 -16.92 -8.80 1.58
N THR A 61 -16.99 -9.13 0.29
CA THR A 61 -16.90 -10.51 -0.18
C THR A 61 -15.48 -10.91 -0.54
N ARG A 62 -15.22 -12.21 -0.68
CA ARG A 62 -13.95 -12.72 -1.23
C ARG A 62 -13.67 -12.13 -2.61
N GLU A 63 -14.70 -12.05 -3.47
CA GLU A 63 -14.57 -11.45 -4.81
C GLU A 63 -14.07 -10.01 -4.74
N ASP A 64 -14.54 -9.21 -3.77
CA ASP A 64 -14.09 -7.83 -3.61
C ASP A 64 -12.59 -7.75 -3.30
N ILE A 65 -12.11 -8.62 -2.40
CA ILE A 65 -10.70 -8.71 -2.00
C ILE A 65 -9.85 -9.15 -3.20
N TRP A 66 -10.27 -10.22 -3.87
CA TRP A 66 -9.57 -10.74 -5.05
C TRP A 66 -9.50 -9.68 -6.15
N ASN A 67 -10.56 -8.89 -6.35
CA ASN A 67 -10.59 -7.81 -7.31
C ASN A 67 -9.77 -6.58 -6.92
N VAL A 68 -9.24 -6.45 -5.70
CA VAL A 68 -8.22 -5.42 -5.36
C VAL A 68 -6.80 -5.99 -5.23
N THR A 69 -6.65 -7.32 -5.27
CA THR A 69 -5.38 -8.05 -5.14
C THR A 69 -5.05 -9.03 -6.27
N SER A 70 -5.78 -9.02 -7.39
CA SER A 70 -5.63 -9.91 -8.55
C SER A 70 -4.27 -9.78 -9.26
N MET A 71 -3.26 -10.46 -8.72
CA MET A 71 -1.96 -10.64 -9.36
C MET A 71 -1.52 -12.11 -9.29
N THR A 72 -0.98 -12.61 -10.39
CA THR A 72 -0.41 -13.97 -10.44
C THR A 72 0.86 -14.12 -9.59
N TYR A 73 1.46 -13.00 -9.20
CA TYR A 73 2.63 -12.87 -8.34
C TYR A 73 2.29 -12.12 -7.03
N GLY A 74 1.14 -12.43 -6.45
CA GLY A 74 0.58 -11.75 -5.27
C GLY A 74 1.21 -12.10 -3.92
N LYS A 75 2.38 -12.75 -3.86
CA LYS A 75 2.97 -13.17 -2.59
C LYS A 75 3.38 -11.98 -1.73
N ALA A 76 2.98 -12.00 -0.46
CA ALA A 76 3.29 -11.01 0.55
C ALA A 76 4.65 -11.28 1.21
N TYR A 77 5.70 -10.66 0.65
CA TYR A 77 7.05 -10.75 1.18
C TYR A 77 7.20 -10.00 2.50
N ARG A 78 8.21 -10.37 3.26
CA ARG A 78 8.66 -9.68 4.48
C ARG A 78 10.18 -9.66 4.47
N THR A 79 10.78 -8.48 4.41
CA THR A 79 12.23 -8.31 4.28
C THR A 79 12.71 -7.13 5.08
N GLU A 80 14.01 -7.05 5.36
CA GLU A 80 14.62 -5.84 5.91
C GLU A 80 15.06 -4.90 4.79
N MET A 81 14.84 -3.61 4.97
CA MET A 81 15.32 -2.55 4.08
C MET A 81 15.92 -1.41 4.90
N THR A 82 17.02 -0.83 4.42
CA THR A 82 17.57 0.39 5.04
C THR A 82 16.63 1.57 4.80
N GLY A 83 16.66 2.56 5.69
CA GLY A 83 15.94 3.82 5.49
C GLY A 83 16.30 4.52 4.17
N GLU A 84 17.59 4.46 3.80
CA GLU A 84 18.09 4.96 2.51
C GLU A 84 17.43 4.23 1.34
N PHE A 85 17.35 2.90 1.39
CA PHE A 85 16.78 2.12 0.30
C PHE A 85 15.26 2.38 0.15
N ILE A 86 14.56 2.57 1.26
CA ILE A 86 13.14 2.98 1.25
C ILE A 86 12.98 4.35 0.58
N HIS A 87 13.85 5.31 0.89
CA HIS A 87 13.84 6.63 0.25
C HIS A 87 14.07 6.53 -1.27
N VAL A 88 15.06 5.73 -1.69
CA VAL A 88 15.34 5.47 -3.12
C VAL A 88 14.12 4.88 -3.84
N ILE A 89 13.44 3.89 -3.25
CA ILE A 89 12.21 3.31 -3.83
C ILE A 89 11.15 4.39 -4.03
N LEU A 90 10.92 5.26 -3.05
CA LEU A 90 9.93 6.33 -3.16
C LEU A 90 10.29 7.36 -4.22
N GLU A 91 11.56 7.75 -4.33
CA GLU A 91 12.03 8.67 -5.36
C GLU A 91 11.90 8.09 -6.77
N ASP A 92 12.23 6.81 -6.95
CA ASP A 92 12.14 6.13 -8.25
C ASP A 92 10.68 6.05 -8.74
N VAL A 93 9.75 5.68 -7.85
CA VAL A 93 8.32 5.66 -8.17
C VAL A 93 7.78 7.06 -8.44
N ALA A 94 8.20 8.05 -7.64
CA ALA A 94 7.80 9.45 -7.85
C ALA A 94 8.32 9.99 -9.18
N ASP A 95 9.52 9.61 -9.60
CA ASP A 95 10.07 10.02 -10.87
C ASP A 95 9.31 9.42 -12.05
N ASN A 96 8.88 8.17 -11.95
CA ASN A 96 8.07 7.59 -13.00
C ASN A 96 6.73 8.33 -13.17
N LEU A 97 6.04 8.61 -12.06
CA LEU A 97 4.72 9.22 -12.08
C LEU A 97 4.75 10.71 -12.46
N PHE A 98 5.71 11.46 -11.91
CA PHE A 98 5.82 12.91 -12.08
C PHE A 98 6.97 13.29 -13.04
N ASN A 99 7.33 12.38 -13.96
CA ASN A 99 8.30 12.72 -14.99
C ASN A 99 7.75 13.87 -15.85
N VAL A 100 8.57 14.88 -16.08
CA VAL A 100 8.19 16.05 -16.90
C VAL A 100 8.01 15.67 -18.38
N ASP A 101 8.70 14.63 -18.83
CA ASP A 101 8.55 14.08 -20.16
C ASP A 101 7.56 12.91 -20.12
N PRO A 102 6.38 13.05 -20.76
CA PRO A 102 5.36 12.00 -20.75
C PRO A 102 5.84 10.71 -21.42
N TYR A 103 6.90 10.74 -22.25
CA TYR A 103 7.48 9.54 -22.83
C TYR A 103 8.04 8.56 -21.79
N TYR A 104 8.44 9.06 -20.63
CA TYR A 104 8.97 8.24 -19.54
C TYR A 104 7.91 7.82 -18.50
N GLN A 105 6.68 8.31 -18.61
CA GLN A 105 5.59 7.94 -17.71
C GLN A 105 5.05 6.55 -18.07
N GLN A 106 5.04 5.61 -17.12
CA GLN A 106 4.59 4.23 -17.35
C GLN A 106 3.14 3.97 -16.95
N GLY A 107 2.45 4.98 -16.41
CA GLY A 107 1.01 4.93 -16.15
C GLY A 107 0.60 4.26 -14.82
N GLY A 108 1.54 4.08 -13.88
CA GLY A 108 1.24 3.72 -12.49
C GLY A 108 0.92 4.95 -11.64
N ASP A 109 0.54 4.72 -10.37
CA ASP A 109 0.44 5.75 -9.32
C ASP A 109 1.52 5.47 -8.23
N MET A 110 1.66 6.34 -7.20
CA MET A 110 2.66 6.12 -6.15
C MET A 110 2.48 4.78 -5.43
N VAL A 111 3.57 4.17 -4.94
CA VAL A 111 3.45 3.06 -3.99
C VAL A 111 2.74 3.55 -2.72
N ARG A 112 1.77 2.78 -2.23
CA ARG A 112 1.04 3.11 -1.01
C ARG A 112 1.80 2.58 0.18
N ILE A 113 1.92 3.44 1.19
CA ILE A 113 2.79 3.22 2.35
C ILE A 113 1.94 3.18 3.62
N GLY A 114 2.09 2.10 4.39
CA GLY A 114 1.62 2.01 5.76
C GLY A 114 2.79 2.09 6.75
N GLY A 115 2.50 2.50 7.99
CA GLY A 115 3.50 2.55 9.08
C GLY A 115 4.51 3.69 8.96
N MET A 116 4.58 4.37 7.82
CA MET A 116 5.45 5.51 7.56
C MET A 116 4.67 6.65 6.89
N GLY A 117 5.02 7.89 7.24
CA GLY A 117 4.59 9.11 6.54
C GLY A 117 5.76 9.81 5.87
N TYR A 118 5.49 10.66 4.89
CA TYR A 118 6.49 11.44 4.16
C TYR A 118 5.89 12.72 3.57
N ARG A 119 6.77 13.66 3.21
CA ARG A 119 6.42 14.84 2.41
C ARG A 119 6.92 14.63 0.98
N ILE A 120 6.09 14.96 0.01
CA ILE A 120 6.45 14.99 -1.41
C ILE A 120 6.22 16.37 -2.01
N ASP A 121 7.20 16.87 -2.75
CA ASP A 121 7.12 18.07 -3.57
C ASP A 121 7.28 17.69 -5.04
N ILE A 122 6.16 17.66 -5.77
CA ILE A 122 6.13 17.08 -7.13
C ILE A 122 6.84 17.96 -8.18
N ASN A 123 7.14 19.21 -7.83
CA ASN A 123 7.84 20.16 -8.70
C ASN A 123 9.37 20.11 -8.55
N GLN A 124 9.88 19.37 -7.56
CA GLN A 124 11.33 19.20 -7.39
C GLN A 124 11.89 18.25 -8.46
N PRO A 125 13.19 18.39 -8.80
CA PRO A 125 13.85 17.46 -9.71
C PRO A 125 13.91 16.05 -9.12
N GLN A 126 14.16 15.08 -10.01
CA GLN A 126 14.39 13.68 -9.65
C GLN A 126 15.39 13.54 -8.50
N GLY A 127 15.06 12.70 -7.51
CA GLY A 127 15.91 12.45 -6.35
C GLY A 127 15.81 13.53 -5.27
N SER A 128 14.91 14.51 -5.40
CA SER A 128 14.69 15.58 -4.41
C SER A 128 13.21 15.85 -4.12
N ARG A 129 12.31 14.94 -4.54
CA ARG A 129 10.87 15.09 -4.33
C ARG A 129 10.46 14.66 -2.93
N ILE A 130 11.09 13.62 -2.38
CA ILE A 130 10.72 12.95 -1.15
C ILE A 130 11.57 13.47 0.01
N SER A 131 10.90 13.86 1.08
CA SER A 131 11.50 14.38 2.30
C SER A 131 10.71 13.92 3.53
N GLU A 132 11.26 14.17 4.72
CA GLU A 132 10.49 14.07 5.96
C GLU A 132 9.94 12.67 6.27
N LEU A 133 10.62 11.60 5.84
CA LEU A 133 10.24 10.22 6.16
C LEU A 133 10.17 10.04 7.68
N THR A 134 9.02 9.60 8.16
CA THR A 134 8.70 9.50 9.60
C THR A 134 8.05 8.17 9.89
N LEU A 135 8.60 7.42 10.84
CA LEU A 135 8.00 6.18 11.32
C LEU A 135 6.80 6.51 12.22
N LEU A 136 5.60 6.13 11.81
CA LEU A 136 4.37 6.61 12.47
C LEU A 136 4.20 6.06 13.89
N LYS A 137 4.68 4.85 14.16
CA LYS A 137 4.56 4.24 15.50
C LYS A 137 5.38 4.97 16.58
N THR A 138 6.48 5.62 16.22
CA THR A 138 7.33 6.37 17.17
C THR A 138 7.28 7.88 16.96
N GLY A 139 6.87 8.35 15.79
CA GLY A 139 6.95 9.75 15.38
C GLY A 139 8.36 10.22 15.03
N GLU A 140 9.35 9.32 15.03
CA GLU A 140 10.75 9.64 14.74
C GLU A 140 11.02 9.66 13.24
N ARG A 141 12.04 10.42 12.83
CA ARG A 141 12.53 10.38 11.45
C ARG A 141 13.08 8.99 11.13
N ILE A 142 12.88 8.55 9.90
CA ILE A 142 13.57 7.38 9.37
C ILE A 142 15.06 7.69 9.32
N ASP A 143 15.86 6.82 9.94
CA ASP A 143 17.32 6.87 9.89
C ASP A 143 17.78 6.14 8.62
N PRO A 144 18.50 6.81 7.71
CA PRO A 144 18.97 6.19 6.47
C PRO A 144 19.80 4.92 6.67
N ALA A 145 20.55 4.82 7.77
CA ALA A 145 21.44 3.70 8.04
C ALA A 145 20.76 2.53 8.78
N LYS A 146 19.55 2.73 9.31
CA LYS A 146 18.82 1.71 10.08
C LYS A 146 18.00 0.80 9.17
N ASN A 147 17.94 -0.48 9.52
CA ASN A 147 17.02 -1.44 8.90
C ASN A 147 15.62 -1.36 9.52
N TYR A 148 14.62 -1.47 8.66
CA TYR A 148 13.20 -1.56 8.99
C TYR A 148 12.64 -2.83 8.38
N VAL A 149 11.75 -3.51 9.10
CA VAL A 149 11.01 -4.64 8.55
C VAL A 149 9.93 -4.10 7.62
N VAL A 150 10.01 -4.46 6.35
CA VAL A 150 9.06 -4.05 5.31
C VAL A 150 8.29 -5.27 4.82
N ALA A 151 6.96 -5.18 4.84
CA ALA A 151 6.09 -6.13 4.17
C ALA A 151 5.51 -5.50 2.90
N GLY A 152 5.51 -6.24 1.80
CA GLY A 152 4.87 -5.80 0.58
C GLY A 152 4.45 -6.96 -0.28
N TRP A 153 3.84 -6.68 -1.42
CA TRP A 153 3.38 -7.71 -2.34
C TRP A 153 3.60 -7.27 -3.79
N ALA A 154 3.23 -8.11 -4.74
CA ALA A 154 3.41 -7.85 -6.17
C ALA A 154 4.89 -7.75 -6.60
N SER A 155 5.79 -8.51 -5.96
CA SER A 155 7.18 -8.60 -6.39
C SER A 155 7.30 -9.47 -7.64
N VAL A 156 7.95 -8.93 -8.68
CA VAL A 156 8.30 -9.67 -9.89
C VAL A 156 9.58 -10.50 -9.74
N ASN A 157 10.26 -10.40 -8.58
CA ASN A 157 11.46 -11.18 -8.33
C ASN A 157 11.13 -12.66 -8.21
N GLU A 158 11.90 -13.49 -8.92
CA GLU A 158 11.82 -14.94 -8.82
C GLU A 158 12.03 -15.40 -7.37
N GLY A 159 11.31 -16.45 -6.98
CA GLY A 159 11.47 -17.04 -5.64
C GLY A 159 10.93 -16.19 -4.50
N THR A 160 10.14 -15.13 -4.75
CA THR A 160 9.45 -14.40 -3.67
C THR A 160 8.65 -15.40 -2.81
N GLU A 161 8.83 -15.33 -1.49
CA GLU A 161 8.15 -16.19 -0.50
C GLU A 161 7.11 -15.40 0.30
N GLY A 162 6.17 -16.12 0.91
CA GLY A 162 5.07 -15.56 1.69
C GLY A 162 3.70 -16.06 1.25
N PRO A 163 2.66 -15.83 2.08
CA PRO A 163 1.27 -16.13 1.72
C PRO A 163 0.83 -15.24 0.56
N GLN A 164 -0.29 -15.58 -0.09
CA GLN A 164 -0.87 -14.66 -1.06
C GLN A 164 -1.48 -13.46 -0.34
N ILE A 165 -1.42 -12.29 -0.97
CA ILE A 165 -1.93 -11.05 -0.38
C ILE A 165 -3.43 -11.15 -0.05
N TRP A 166 -4.23 -11.87 -0.85
CA TRP A 166 -5.64 -12.04 -0.56
C TRP A 166 -5.86 -12.86 0.71
N ASP A 167 -5.02 -13.86 0.99
CA ASP A 167 -5.11 -14.62 2.24
C ASP A 167 -4.82 -13.71 3.44
N VAL A 168 -3.79 -12.86 3.33
CA VAL A 168 -3.42 -11.87 4.36
C VAL A 168 -4.57 -10.90 4.64
N VAL A 169 -5.21 -10.38 3.59
CA VAL A 169 -6.31 -9.42 3.71
C VAL A 169 -7.58 -10.11 4.21
N GLU A 170 -7.89 -11.32 3.75
CA GLU A 170 -9.02 -12.11 4.23
C GLU A 170 -8.90 -12.40 5.73
N ASP A 171 -7.74 -12.88 6.18
CA ASP A 171 -7.50 -13.22 7.59
C ASP A 171 -7.61 -11.98 8.49
N TYR A 172 -7.03 -10.86 8.05
CA TYR A 172 -7.18 -9.59 8.73
C TYR A 172 -8.66 -9.17 8.87
N ILE A 173 -9.41 -9.15 7.76
CA ILE A 173 -10.82 -8.72 7.76
C ILE A 173 -11.67 -9.68 8.61
N ARG A 174 -11.45 -11.00 8.54
CA ARG A 174 -12.17 -11.98 9.39
C ARG A 174 -11.94 -11.72 10.88
N LYS A 175 -10.71 -11.41 11.26
CA LYS A 175 -10.33 -11.12 12.66
C LYS A 175 -11.00 -9.85 13.18
N GLN A 176 -11.13 -8.82 12.35
CA GLN A 176 -11.84 -7.60 12.72
C GLN A 176 -13.37 -7.78 12.69
N GLY A 177 -13.88 -8.57 11.74
CA GLY A 177 -15.30 -8.76 11.43
C GLY A 177 -15.92 -7.53 10.76
N THR A 178 -15.78 -6.35 11.36
CA THR A 178 -16.15 -5.06 10.79
C THR A 178 -14.92 -4.15 10.75
N VAL A 179 -14.61 -3.62 9.56
CA VAL A 179 -13.45 -2.74 9.34
C VAL A 179 -13.88 -1.29 9.19
N SER A 180 -13.07 -0.39 9.74
CA SER A 180 -13.23 1.05 9.62
C SER A 180 -11.85 1.66 9.34
N VAL A 181 -11.76 2.45 8.28
CA VAL A 181 -10.51 3.09 7.85
C VAL A 181 -10.58 4.57 8.21
N ALA A 182 -9.64 5.01 9.05
CA ALA A 182 -9.47 6.40 9.39
C ALA A 182 -8.87 7.19 8.20
N PRO A 183 -9.18 8.50 8.05
CA PRO A 183 -8.54 9.32 7.03
C PRO A 183 -7.01 9.26 7.11
N ASN A 184 -6.37 8.90 6.00
CA ASN A 184 -4.92 8.85 5.93
C ASN A 184 -4.33 10.25 5.70
N ASN A 185 -3.54 10.71 6.67
CA ASN A 185 -2.81 11.98 6.64
C ASN A 185 -1.28 11.79 6.63
N SER A 186 -0.79 10.61 6.23
CA SER A 186 0.63 10.25 6.26
C SER A 186 1.44 10.88 5.14
N VAL A 187 0.79 11.29 4.04
CA VAL A 187 1.44 11.91 2.88
C VAL A 187 1.10 13.40 2.81
N LYS A 188 2.12 14.25 2.93
CA LYS A 188 1.99 15.68 2.73
C LYS A 188 2.44 16.06 1.32
N VAL A 189 1.51 16.42 0.46
CA VAL A 189 1.78 16.81 -0.93
C VAL A 189 1.97 18.32 -1.03
N VAL A 190 2.99 18.76 -1.75
CA VAL A 190 3.24 20.15 -2.11
C VAL A 190 3.31 20.28 -3.64
N GLY A 191 2.72 21.35 -4.16
CA GLY A 191 2.69 21.62 -5.60
C GLY A 191 1.50 21.04 -6.36
N ALA A 192 0.50 20.51 -5.65
CA ALA A 192 -0.79 20.06 -6.19
C ALA A 192 -1.80 21.21 -6.34
#